data_AF-A0A1Q8UBC7-F1
#
_entry.id   AF-A0A1Q8UBC7-F1
#
_cell.length_a   1.000
_cell.length_b   1.000
_cell.length_c   1.000
_cell.angle_alpha   90.00
_cell.angle_beta   90.00
_cell.angle_gamma   90.00
#
_symmetry.space_group_name_H-M   'P 1'
#
loop_
_entity.id
_entity.type
_entity.pdbx_description
1 polymer ?
#
loop_
_entity_poly.entity_id
_entity_poly.type
_entity_poly.pdbx_seq_one_letter_code
_entity_poly.pdbx_strand_id
1 'polypeptide(L)'
;MSAWLKDETTLRTGAAPHAPHHGVDIFALLRDQPGPQAAQVTAAGAAWLAGAAPYPRSTLAHWEERPKAPGVLPCGSAFDVVNVPALFGRRMLEQLWAEGPGSGPVATHRGRMLLFAAPGTAQRLPSLLAWEEWGSSGSGDSGEQRGAMPPLLCHGTGDAVTVPPLTCASSDGGPRWVVAPDTRNPWLPGPDVLLWACVRVSRSASSRGAAHSIFPRADQGANVYDVTRRR
;
A
#
# COMPACT_ATOMS: atom_id res chain seq x y z
N MET A 1 14.46 -84.42 26.94
CA MET A 1 15.54 -83.78 26.14
C MET A 1 14.85 -82.77 25.23
N SER A 2 14.50 -81.57 25.72
CA SER A 2 15.34 -80.35 25.67
C SER A 2 15.68 -79.99 24.21
N ALA A 3 15.39 -78.82 23.64
CA ALA A 3 14.97 -77.54 24.17
C ALA A 3 14.31 -76.70 23.06
N TRP A 4 13.61 -75.67 23.50
CA TRP A 4 12.93 -74.65 22.73
C TRP A 4 13.88 -73.77 21.90
N LEU A 5 13.43 -73.33 20.72
CA LEU A 5 13.86 -72.07 20.11
C LEU A 5 12.68 -71.45 19.36
N LYS A 6 12.09 -70.40 19.96
CA LYS A 6 11.16 -69.51 19.29
C LYS A 6 11.98 -68.33 18.77
N ASP A 7 12.12 -68.21 17.46
CA ASP A 7 12.61 -66.99 16.82
C ASP A 7 11.46 -65.99 16.71
N GLU A 8 11.42 -65.06 17.67
CA GLU A 8 10.70 -63.81 17.54
C GLU A 8 11.52 -62.85 16.67
N THR A 9 11.28 -62.83 15.36
CA THR A 9 11.77 -61.73 14.52
C THR A 9 10.63 -60.76 14.26
N THR A 10 10.41 -59.86 15.22
CA THR A 10 9.57 -58.67 15.03
C THR A 10 10.33 -57.68 14.15
N LEU A 11 9.94 -57.57 12.88
CA LEU A 11 10.36 -56.48 12.00
C LEU A 11 9.76 -55.18 12.54
N ARG A 12 10.59 -54.43 13.28
CA ARG A 12 10.29 -53.08 13.73
C ARG A 12 10.18 -52.17 12.51
N THR A 13 8.95 -51.75 12.20
CA THR A 13 8.69 -50.52 11.45
C THR A 13 9.37 -49.38 12.18
N GLY A 14 10.44 -48.86 11.60
CA GLY A 14 11.09 -47.62 12.03
C GLY A 14 10.14 -46.45 11.80
N ALA A 15 9.22 -46.25 12.74
CA ALA A 15 8.53 -44.98 12.91
C ALA A 15 9.57 -43.98 13.40
N ALA A 16 10.14 -43.21 12.47
CA ALA A 16 10.87 -42.00 12.81
C ALA A 16 9.94 -41.13 13.66
N PRO A 17 10.37 -40.66 14.86
CA PRO A 17 9.58 -39.72 15.62
C PRO A 17 9.42 -38.45 14.78
N HIS A 18 8.21 -38.18 14.31
CA HIS A 18 7.81 -36.90 13.77
C HIS A 18 8.14 -35.87 14.84
N ALA A 19 9.17 -35.07 14.62
CA ALA A 19 9.47 -33.94 15.48
C ALA A 19 8.19 -33.11 15.60
N PRO A 20 7.78 -32.67 16.80
CA PRO A 20 6.63 -31.81 16.91
C PRO A 20 6.93 -30.57 16.08
N HIS A 21 6.16 -30.36 15.01
CA HIS A 21 6.05 -29.04 14.40
C HIS A 21 5.57 -28.13 15.53
N HIS A 22 6.49 -27.43 16.17
CA HIS A 22 6.16 -26.35 17.08
C HIS A 22 5.69 -25.19 16.18
N GLY A 23 4.52 -25.40 15.56
CA GLY A 23 3.87 -24.43 14.70
C GLY A 23 3.60 -23.21 15.53
N VAL A 24 4.18 -22.10 15.13
CA VAL A 24 3.94 -20.83 15.77
C VAL A 24 2.52 -20.41 15.37
N ASP A 25 1.62 -20.34 16.34
CA ASP A 25 0.26 -19.83 16.12
C ASP A 25 0.36 -18.34 15.78
N ILE A 26 0.25 -18.01 14.48
CA ILE A 26 0.33 -16.62 14.01
C ILE A 26 -0.76 -15.76 14.65
N PHE A 27 -1.93 -16.32 14.91
CA PHE A 27 -3.03 -15.59 15.52
C PHE A 27 -2.80 -15.31 17.01
N ALA A 28 -2.08 -16.18 17.70
CA ALA A 28 -1.55 -15.87 19.03
C ALA A 28 -0.48 -14.76 18.96
N LEU A 29 0.46 -14.84 18.01
CA LEU A 29 1.50 -13.82 17.85
C LEU A 29 0.98 -12.43 17.53
N LEU A 30 -0.13 -12.32 16.78
CA LEU A 30 -0.75 -11.05 16.45
C LEU A 30 -1.43 -10.37 17.64
N ARG A 31 -1.81 -11.13 18.68
CA ARG A 31 -2.43 -10.57 19.90
C ARG A 31 -1.43 -9.91 20.85
N ASP A 32 -0.17 -10.37 20.88
CA ASP A 32 0.87 -9.93 21.83
C ASP A 32 1.89 -8.94 21.22
N GLN A 33 1.57 -8.29 20.09
CA GLN A 33 2.52 -7.39 19.40
C GLN A 33 2.75 -6.08 20.17
N PRO A 34 4.02 -5.66 20.43
CA PRO A 34 4.33 -4.29 20.84
C PRO A 34 4.42 -3.36 19.61
N GLY A 35 3.72 -2.22 19.64
CA GLY A 35 3.78 -1.19 18.58
C GLY A 35 2.53 -0.31 18.53
N PRO A 36 2.47 0.72 17.65
CA PRO A 36 1.25 1.49 17.42
C PRO A 36 0.14 0.56 16.91
N GLN A 37 -1.01 0.54 17.58
CA GLN A 37 -2.11 -0.38 17.28
C GLN A 37 -2.56 -0.31 15.82
N ALA A 38 -2.54 0.88 15.21
CA ALA A 38 -2.89 1.09 13.80
C ALA A 38 -1.97 0.36 12.81
N ALA A 39 -0.76 -0.03 13.19
CA ALA A 39 0.20 -0.73 12.33
C ALA A 39 0.23 -2.26 12.58
N GLN A 40 -0.65 -2.78 13.45
CA GLN A 40 -0.69 -4.19 13.80
C GLN A 40 -1.76 -4.93 13.01
N VAL A 41 -1.37 -6.01 12.33
CA VAL A 41 -2.32 -6.89 11.65
C VAL A 41 -3.03 -7.74 12.69
N THR A 42 -4.35 -7.86 12.61
CA THR A 42 -5.10 -8.79 13.47
C THR A 42 -5.28 -10.15 12.78
N ALA A 43 -5.74 -11.15 13.53
CA ALA A 43 -6.14 -12.42 12.95
C ALA A 43 -7.17 -12.28 11.81
N ALA A 44 -8.17 -11.39 12.00
CA ALA A 44 -9.17 -11.12 11.00
C ALA A 44 -8.58 -10.43 9.76
N GLY A 45 -7.65 -9.49 9.95
CA GLY A 45 -6.93 -8.83 8.87
C GLY A 45 -6.01 -9.78 8.09
N ALA A 46 -5.31 -10.68 8.77
CA ALA A 46 -4.51 -11.73 8.13
C ALA A 46 -5.37 -12.67 7.28
N ALA A 47 -6.56 -13.05 7.78
CA ALA A 47 -7.51 -13.86 7.02
C ALA A 47 -8.05 -13.12 5.77
N TRP A 48 -8.27 -11.81 5.84
CA TRP A 48 -8.62 -10.99 4.67
C TRP A 48 -7.49 -10.97 3.64
N LEU A 49 -6.25 -10.69 4.05
CA LEU A 49 -5.08 -10.69 3.17
C LEU A 49 -4.88 -12.05 2.49
N ALA A 50 -4.95 -13.14 3.26
CA ALA A 50 -4.83 -14.49 2.72
C ALA A 50 -5.94 -14.82 1.72
N GLY A 51 -7.13 -14.26 1.90
CA GLY A 51 -8.28 -14.42 1.00
C GLY A 51 -8.06 -13.87 -0.42
N ALA A 52 -7.07 -13.00 -0.62
CA ALA A 52 -6.69 -12.55 -1.97
C ALA A 52 -6.05 -13.67 -2.80
N ALA A 53 -5.34 -14.60 -2.15
CA ALA A 53 -4.61 -15.67 -2.81
C ALA A 53 -5.52 -16.84 -3.24
N PRO A 54 -5.18 -17.59 -4.30
CA PRO A 54 -5.93 -18.77 -4.73
C PRO A 54 -6.01 -19.88 -3.66
N TYR A 55 -5.02 -19.94 -2.76
CA TYR A 55 -4.93 -20.94 -1.70
C TYR A 55 -4.75 -20.28 -0.32
N PRO A 56 -5.80 -19.68 0.28
CA PRO A 56 -5.69 -18.89 1.50
C PRO A 56 -5.08 -19.64 2.68
N ARG A 57 -5.40 -20.93 2.85
CA ARG A 57 -4.86 -21.77 3.93
C ARG A 57 -3.35 -21.96 3.81
N SER A 58 -2.85 -22.20 2.60
CA SER A 58 -1.41 -22.33 2.34
C SER A 58 -0.68 -21.02 2.56
N THR A 59 -1.28 -19.89 2.19
CA THR A 59 -0.74 -18.55 2.48
C THR A 59 -0.61 -18.30 3.98
N LEU A 60 -1.63 -18.64 4.78
CA LEU A 60 -1.57 -18.52 6.23
C LEU A 60 -0.51 -19.43 6.84
N ALA A 61 -0.46 -20.71 6.44
CA ALA A 61 0.56 -21.64 6.90
C ALA A 61 1.99 -21.15 6.58
N HIS A 62 2.20 -20.55 5.41
CA HIS A 62 3.50 -19.97 5.06
C HIS A 62 3.89 -18.80 5.97
N TRP A 63 2.93 -17.95 6.35
CA TRP A 63 3.17 -16.88 7.31
C TRP A 63 3.33 -17.38 8.74
N GLU A 64 2.69 -18.48 9.14
CA GLU A 64 2.93 -19.16 10.42
C GLU A 64 4.37 -19.67 10.51
N GLU A 65 4.87 -20.29 9.42
CA GLU A 65 6.25 -20.75 9.32
C GLU A 65 7.25 -19.59 9.31
N ARG A 66 6.88 -18.45 8.72
CA ARG A 66 7.76 -17.28 8.52
C ARG A 66 7.05 -15.96 8.89
N PRO A 67 6.77 -15.72 10.18
CA PRO A 67 5.94 -14.58 10.63
C PRO A 67 6.53 -13.21 10.34
N LYS A 68 7.85 -13.14 10.16
CA LYS A 68 8.62 -11.92 9.88
C LYS A 68 8.92 -11.73 8.38
N ALA A 69 8.54 -12.68 7.52
CA ALA A 69 8.77 -12.56 6.10
C ALA A 69 7.67 -11.70 5.43
N PRO A 70 8.03 -10.81 4.50
CA PRO A 70 7.05 -10.13 3.66
C PRO A 70 6.32 -11.15 2.77
N GLY A 71 5.04 -10.90 2.50
CA GLY A 71 4.23 -11.73 1.60
C GLY A 71 4.16 -11.14 0.20
N VAL A 72 3.80 -11.97 -0.79
CA VAL A 72 3.39 -11.51 -2.12
C VAL A 72 1.95 -11.95 -2.34
N LEU A 73 1.07 -11.00 -2.64
CA LEU A 73 -0.35 -11.26 -2.83
C LEU A 73 -0.81 -10.76 -4.20
N PRO A 74 -1.67 -11.53 -4.90
CA PRO A 74 -2.27 -11.06 -6.13
C PRO A 74 -3.26 -9.92 -5.86
N CYS A 75 -3.39 -9.02 -6.82
CA CYS A 75 -4.37 -7.93 -6.82
C CYS A 75 -5.59 -8.29 -7.70
N GLY A 76 -6.67 -7.52 -7.57
CA GLY A 76 -7.88 -7.63 -8.38
C GLY A 76 -8.95 -8.58 -7.86
N SER A 77 -8.69 -9.39 -6.84
CA SER A 77 -9.68 -10.28 -6.22
C SER A 77 -10.30 -9.66 -4.96
N ALA A 78 -9.49 -9.50 -3.91
CA ALA A 78 -9.91 -8.92 -2.64
C ALA A 78 -9.67 -7.41 -2.56
N PHE A 79 -8.67 -6.91 -3.30
CA PHE A 79 -8.28 -5.51 -3.34
C PHE A 79 -7.47 -5.22 -4.61
N ASP A 80 -7.48 -3.96 -5.01
CA ASP A 80 -6.47 -3.38 -5.88
C ASP A 80 -5.45 -2.60 -5.03
N VAL A 81 -4.32 -2.21 -5.60
CA VAL A 81 -3.35 -1.34 -4.93
C VAL A 81 -2.99 -0.15 -5.78
N VAL A 82 -3.12 1.05 -5.20
CA VAL A 82 -2.61 2.28 -5.79
C VAL A 82 -1.29 2.63 -5.13
N ASN A 83 -0.23 2.56 -5.92
CA ASN A 83 1.15 2.72 -5.51
C ASN A 83 1.66 4.11 -5.90
N VAL A 84 1.97 4.92 -4.89
CA VAL A 84 2.21 6.36 -5.02
C VAL A 84 3.53 6.76 -4.34
N PRO A 85 4.22 7.83 -4.78
CA PRO A 85 5.40 8.30 -4.06
C PRO A 85 5.09 8.63 -2.59
N ALA A 86 5.97 8.25 -1.65
CA ALA A 86 5.66 8.28 -0.23
C ALA A 86 5.23 9.66 0.31
N LEU A 87 5.83 10.75 -0.17
CA LEU A 87 5.45 12.11 0.26
C LEU A 87 4.05 12.50 -0.25
N PHE A 88 3.72 12.12 -1.49
CA PHE A 88 2.40 12.37 -2.05
C PHE A 88 1.34 11.53 -1.34
N GLY A 89 1.61 10.24 -1.15
CA GLY A 89 0.72 9.33 -0.42
C GLY A 89 0.47 9.76 1.02
N ARG A 90 1.47 10.33 1.71
CA ARG A 90 1.29 10.83 3.08
C ARG A 90 0.28 11.99 3.09
N ARG A 91 0.40 12.93 2.15
CA ARG A 91 -0.55 14.03 2.02
C ARG A 91 -1.95 13.54 1.62
N MET A 92 -2.04 12.49 0.79
CA MET A 92 -3.32 11.86 0.48
C MET A 92 -3.95 11.28 1.75
N LEU A 93 -3.17 10.57 2.57
CA LEU A 93 -3.62 9.98 3.83
C LEU A 93 -4.12 11.06 4.81
N GLU A 94 -3.38 12.15 4.94
CA GLU A 94 -3.78 13.31 5.74
C GLU A 94 -5.13 13.88 5.27
N GLN A 95 -5.34 14.05 3.96
CA GLN A 95 -6.62 14.52 3.42
C GLN A 95 -7.75 13.51 3.67
N LEU A 96 -7.50 12.21 3.44
CA LEU A 96 -8.47 11.14 3.62
C LEU A 96 -8.96 11.03 5.07
N TRP A 97 -8.11 11.32 6.05
CA TRP A 97 -8.49 11.33 7.47
C TRP A 97 -9.11 12.65 7.93
N ALA A 98 -8.65 13.78 7.39
CA ALA A 98 -9.16 15.08 7.81
C ALA A 98 -10.57 15.36 7.25
N GLU A 99 -10.79 15.03 5.99
CA GLU A 99 -11.99 15.45 5.25
C GLU A 99 -12.63 14.32 4.42
N GLY A 100 -11.95 13.18 4.33
CA GLY A 100 -12.42 12.03 3.57
C GLY A 100 -13.10 10.96 4.44
N PRO A 101 -13.54 9.86 3.81
CA PRO A 101 -14.16 8.73 4.50
C PRO A 101 -13.14 7.79 5.20
N GLY A 102 -11.86 8.17 5.27
CA GLY A 102 -10.76 7.31 5.69
C GLY A 102 -9.95 6.74 4.53
N SER A 103 -8.92 5.94 4.84
CA SER A 103 -7.94 5.44 3.86
C SER A 103 -7.97 3.95 3.60
N GLY A 104 -8.59 3.15 4.49
CA GLY A 104 -8.40 1.71 4.54
C GLY A 104 -6.94 1.32 4.87
N PRO A 105 -6.54 0.07 4.61
CA PRO A 105 -5.18 -0.41 4.82
C PRO A 105 -4.16 0.31 3.93
N VAL A 106 -3.01 0.66 4.50
CA VAL A 106 -1.92 1.36 3.83
C VAL A 106 -0.59 0.78 4.28
N ALA A 107 0.27 0.47 3.31
CA ALA A 107 1.64 0.04 3.55
C ALA A 107 2.65 1.00 2.91
N THR A 108 3.91 0.84 3.27
CA THR A 108 5.04 1.46 2.57
C THR A 108 6.00 0.38 2.09
N HIS A 109 6.57 0.57 0.91
CA HIS A 109 7.57 -0.31 0.34
C HIS A 109 8.43 0.48 -0.64
N ARG A 110 9.76 0.42 -0.49
CA ARG A 110 10.75 1.03 -1.42
C ARG A 110 10.46 2.52 -1.75
N GLY A 111 10.20 3.34 -0.72
CA GLY A 111 9.96 4.77 -0.89
C GLY A 111 8.60 5.13 -1.49
N ARG A 112 7.69 4.15 -1.59
CA ARG A 112 6.32 4.33 -2.08
C ARG A 112 5.31 3.91 -1.03
N MET A 113 4.12 4.50 -1.09
CA MET A 113 2.96 4.10 -0.30
C MET A 113 2.04 3.24 -1.16
N LEU A 114 1.59 2.14 -0.60
CA LEU A 114 0.66 1.19 -1.19
C LEU A 114 -0.70 1.41 -0.50
N LEU A 115 -1.64 2.04 -1.18
CA LEU A 115 -3.01 2.22 -0.71
C LEU A 115 -3.84 1.06 -1.22
N PHE A 116 -4.41 0.26 -0.33
CA PHE A 116 -5.31 -0.83 -0.69
C PHE A 116 -6.67 -0.23 -1.02
N ALA A 117 -7.21 -0.60 -2.18
CA ALA A 117 -8.39 0.01 -2.77
C ALA A 117 -9.40 -1.06 -3.18
N ALA A 118 -10.64 -0.64 -3.41
CA ALA A 118 -11.69 -1.54 -3.85
C ALA A 118 -11.31 -2.16 -5.22
N PRO A 119 -11.56 -3.47 -5.45
CA PRO A 119 -11.32 -4.09 -6.76
C PRO A 119 -11.96 -3.32 -7.92
N GLY A 120 -11.24 -3.21 -9.04
CA GLY A 120 -11.62 -2.40 -10.21
C GLY A 120 -11.15 -0.94 -10.16
N THR A 121 -10.63 -0.48 -9.01
CA THR A 121 -10.01 0.84 -8.89
C THR A 121 -8.82 0.99 -9.83
N ALA A 122 -7.97 -0.03 -9.95
CA ALA A 122 -6.77 0.04 -10.77
C ALA A 122 -7.08 0.23 -12.26
N GLN A 123 -8.23 -0.25 -12.71
CA GLN A 123 -8.71 -0.05 -14.09
C GLN A 123 -9.30 1.36 -14.28
N ARG A 124 -10.10 1.84 -13.31
CA ARG A 124 -10.89 3.07 -13.47
C ARG A 124 -10.14 4.35 -13.11
N LEU A 125 -9.28 4.31 -12.09
CA LEU A 125 -8.58 5.49 -11.58
C LEU A 125 -7.66 6.16 -12.62
N PRO A 126 -6.83 5.43 -13.40
CA PRO A 126 -5.98 6.06 -14.43
C PRO A 126 -6.79 6.87 -15.44
N SER A 127 -7.93 6.33 -15.88
CA SER A 127 -8.83 7.04 -16.79
C SER A 127 -9.34 8.34 -16.16
N LEU A 128 -9.84 8.28 -14.91
CA LEU A 128 -10.33 9.48 -14.20
C LEU A 128 -9.25 10.56 -14.03
N LEU A 129 -8.02 10.15 -13.72
CA LEU A 129 -6.89 11.08 -13.59
C LEU A 129 -6.53 11.72 -14.93
N ALA A 130 -6.54 10.95 -16.02
CA ALA A 130 -6.34 11.49 -17.35
C ALA A 130 -7.40 12.55 -17.70
N TRP A 131 -8.68 12.33 -17.37
CA TRP A 131 -9.72 13.35 -17.59
C TRP A 131 -9.46 14.66 -16.82
N GLU A 132 -8.96 14.60 -15.58
CA GLU A 132 -8.61 15.80 -14.78
C GLU A 132 -7.43 16.59 -15.37
N GLU A 133 -6.43 15.89 -15.94
CA GLU A 133 -5.29 16.51 -16.60
C GLU A 133 -5.73 17.29 -17.85
N TRP A 134 -6.66 16.73 -18.62
CA TRP A 134 -7.18 17.34 -19.84
C TRP A 134 -8.08 18.54 -19.53
N GLY A 135 -8.93 18.47 -18.50
CA GLY A 135 -9.76 19.60 -18.05
C GLY A 135 -8.98 20.77 -17.45
N SER A 136 -7.73 20.54 -17.03
CA SER A 136 -6.83 21.54 -16.45
C SER A 136 -5.96 22.29 -17.48
N SER A 137 -5.93 21.82 -18.73
CA SER A 137 -5.12 22.38 -19.82
C SER A 137 -5.79 23.55 -20.57
N GLY A 138 -7.01 23.92 -20.18
CA GLY A 138 -7.89 24.84 -20.92
C GLY A 138 -7.92 26.31 -20.48
N SER A 139 -6.95 26.83 -19.72
CA SER A 139 -6.85 28.28 -19.44
C SER A 139 -5.50 28.82 -19.93
N GLY A 140 -5.56 29.63 -20.99
CA GLY A 140 -4.41 30.06 -21.77
C GLY A 140 -3.33 30.88 -21.06
N ASP A 141 -2.16 30.87 -21.70
CA ASP A 141 -1.11 31.90 -21.73
C ASP A 141 -0.45 32.38 -20.41
N SER A 142 -0.68 31.73 -19.28
CA SER A 142 0.21 31.86 -18.12
C SER A 142 0.90 30.53 -17.86
N GLY A 143 2.19 30.44 -18.20
CA GLY A 143 3.08 29.27 -18.03
C GLY A 143 3.35 28.83 -16.59
N GLU A 144 2.35 28.89 -15.71
CA GLU A 144 2.40 28.24 -14.40
C GLU A 144 2.07 26.75 -14.60
N GLN A 145 3.13 25.94 -14.65
CA GLN A 145 3.06 24.50 -14.62
C GLN A 145 2.22 24.05 -13.41
N ARG A 146 0.91 23.83 -13.58
CA ARG A 146 0.09 23.13 -12.58
C ARG A 146 0.84 21.86 -12.22
N GLY A 147 1.10 21.65 -10.92
CA GLY A 147 1.97 20.58 -10.45
C GLY A 147 1.54 19.26 -11.08
N ALA A 148 2.39 18.71 -11.95
CA ALA A 148 2.09 17.48 -12.67
C ALA A 148 1.79 16.37 -11.66
N MET A 149 0.73 15.60 -11.91
CA MET A 149 0.40 14.44 -11.09
C MET A 149 1.64 13.55 -11.02
N PRO A 150 2.14 13.18 -9.83
CA PRO A 150 3.28 12.27 -9.76
C PRO A 150 2.91 10.92 -10.40
N PRO A 151 3.88 10.14 -10.90
CA PRO A 151 3.58 8.87 -11.54
C PRO A 151 2.96 7.89 -10.54
N LEU A 152 1.64 7.70 -10.63
CA LEU A 152 0.90 6.72 -9.83
C LEU A 152 0.91 5.39 -10.59
N LEU A 153 1.09 4.29 -9.87
CA LEU A 153 0.99 2.93 -10.44
C LEU A 153 -0.25 2.28 -9.87
N CYS A 154 -1.06 1.67 -10.73
CA CYS A 154 -2.26 0.96 -10.34
C CYS A 154 -2.05 -0.53 -10.56
N HIS A 155 -2.23 -1.33 -9.51
CA HIS A 155 -2.09 -2.78 -9.53
C HIS A 155 -3.46 -3.42 -9.35
N GLY A 156 -3.90 -4.16 -10.38
CA GLY A 156 -5.23 -4.78 -10.44
C GLY A 156 -5.16 -6.26 -10.78
N THR A 157 -6.18 -6.77 -11.46
CA THR A 157 -6.22 -8.18 -11.89
C THR A 157 -5.00 -8.55 -12.72
N GLY A 158 -4.29 -9.60 -12.29
CA GLY A 158 -3.07 -10.08 -12.95
C GLY A 158 -1.77 -9.53 -12.36
N ASP A 159 -1.85 -8.49 -11.53
CA ASP A 159 -0.70 -7.96 -10.80
C ASP A 159 -0.54 -8.63 -9.43
N ALA A 160 0.65 -8.48 -8.85
CA ALA A 160 0.92 -8.88 -7.47
C ALA A 160 1.76 -7.81 -6.75
N VAL A 161 1.54 -7.67 -5.45
CA VAL A 161 2.25 -6.71 -4.60
C VAL A 161 2.92 -7.39 -3.42
N THR A 162 4.05 -6.84 -3.00
CA THR A 162 4.67 -7.21 -1.74
C THR A 162 3.95 -6.53 -0.59
N VAL A 163 3.40 -7.32 0.33
CA VAL A 163 2.80 -6.83 1.56
C VAL A 163 3.78 -6.95 2.73
N PRO A 164 3.74 -6.03 3.70
CA PRO A 164 4.56 -6.15 4.90
C PRO A 164 4.31 -7.46 5.64
N PRO A 165 5.28 -7.92 6.45
CA PRO A 165 5.08 -9.04 7.36
C PRO A 165 3.85 -8.83 8.26
N LEU A 166 3.18 -9.92 8.63
CA LEU A 166 2.02 -9.84 9.53
C LEU A 166 2.43 -9.38 10.94
N THR A 167 3.60 -9.82 11.39
CA THR A 167 4.19 -9.34 12.64
C THR A 167 5.00 -8.07 12.38
N CYS A 168 4.88 -7.09 13.27
CA CYS A 168 5.65 -5.87 13.24
C CYS A 168 7.13 -6.20 13.54
N ALA A 169 7.89 -6.54 12.50
CA ALA A 169 9.33 -6.65 12.61
C ALA A 169 9.93 -5.26 12.53
N SER A 170 10.82 -4.94 13.48
CA SER A 170 11.71 -3.77 13.43
C SER A 170 12.72 -3.93 12.30
N SER A 171 12.25 -3.86 11.05
CA SER A 171 13.11 -3.99 9.87
C SER A 171 13.43 -2.59 9.34
N ASP A 172 14.70 -2.22 9.44
CA ASP A 172 15.19 -1.00 8.82
C ASP A 172 15.23 -1.23 7.30
N GLY A 173 14.34 -0.58 6.56
CA GLY A 173 14.27 -0.62 5.09
C GLY A 173 13.31 -1.66 4.45
N GLY A 174 12.62 -2.50 5.23
CA GLY A 174 11.62 -3.45 4.72
C GLY A 174 10.24 -2.83 4.46
N PRO A 175 9.31 -3.54 3.78
CA PRO A 175 7.92 -3.10 3.70
C PRO A 175 7.30 -3.07 5.11
N ARG A 176 6.53 -2.01 5.42
CA ARG A 176 5.87 -1.83 6.73
C ARG A 176 4.44 -1.30 6.60
N TRP A 177 3.56 -1.70 7.52
CA TRP A 177 2.22 -1.15 7.63
C TRP A 177 2.26 0.28 8.18
N VAL A 178 1.48 1.16 7.58
CA VAL A 178 1.12 2.49 8.12
C VAL A 178 -0.25 2.40 8.76
N VAL A 179 -1.17 1.72 8.07
CA VAL A 179 -2.49 1.30 8.56
C VAL A 179 -2.61 -0.19 8.21
N ALA A 180 -2.52 -1.05 9.21
CA ALA A 180 -2.65 -2.48 9.03
C ALA A 180 -4.13 -2.89 8.96
N PRO A 181 -4.46 -3.95 8.22
CA PRO A 181 -5.80 -4.52 8.26
C PRO A 181 -6.07 -5.16 9.63
N ASP A 182 -7.19 -4.78 10.22
CA ASP A 182 -7.62 -5.20 11.55
C ASP A 182 -8.94 -5.99 11.55
N THR A 183 -9.60 -6.08 10.40
CA THR A 183 -10.88 -6.79 10.21
C THR A 183 -10.88 -7.65 8.95
N ARG A 184 -11.84 -8.58 8.87
CA ARG A 184 -12.02 -9.48 7.72
C ARG A 184 -12.64 -8.79 6.50
N ASN A 185 -13.34 -7.68 6.74
CA ASN A 185 -14.00 -6.88 5.71
C ASN A 185 -13.59 -5.41 5.89
N PRO A 186 -12.33 -5.05 5.60
CA PRO A 186 -11.90 -3.66 5.74
C PRO A 186 -12.64 -2.80 4.72
N TRP A 187 -12.97 -1.58 5.12
CA TRP A 187 -13.42 -0.58 4.15
C TRP A 187 -12.24 -0.24 3.23
N LEU A 188 -12.53 -0.17 1.92
CA LEU A 188 -11.53 0.14 0.89
C LEU A 188 -11.99 1.35 0.08
N PRO A 189 -11.14 2.38 -0.10
CA PRO A 189 -11.48 3.51 -0.95
C PRO A 189 -11.65 3.05 -2.40
N GLY A 190 -12.71 3.53 -3.05
CA GLY A 190 -12.94 3.35 -4.48
C GLY A 190 -12.15 4.38 -5.32
N PRO A 191 -12.26 4.29 -6.66
CA PRO A 191 -11.53 5.18 -7.57
C PRO A 191 -11.89 6.65 -7.38
N ASP A 192 -13.16 6.97 -7.11
CA ASP A 192 -13.60 8.36 -6.94
C ASP A 192 -13.04 9.00 -5.66
N VAL A 193 -12.89 8.22 -4.58
CA VAL A 193 -12.29 8.68 -3.31
C VAL A 193 -10.79 8.94 -3.48
N LEU A 194 -10.09 8.05 -4.17
CA LEU A 194 -8.66 8.23 -4.44
C LEU A 194 -8.40 9.39 -5.42
N LEU A 195 -9.24 9.55 -6.44
CA LEU A 195 -9.20 10.72 -7.33
C LEU A 195 -9.35 12.01 -6.53
N TRP A 196 -10.37 12.10 -5.66
CA TRP A 196 -10.59 13.26 -4.80
C TRP A 196 -9.34 13.60 -3.97
N ALA A 197 -8.70 12.60 -3.34
CA ALA A 197 -7.49 12.81 -2.56
C ALA A 197 -6.32 13.29 -3.44
N CYS A 198 -6.11 12.68 -4.61
CA CYS A 198 -5.08 13.09 -5.56
C CYS A 198 -5.25 14.55 -6.01
N VAL A 199 -6.48 14.94 -6.37
CA VAL A 199 -6.79 16.31 -6.83
C VAL A 199 -6.56 17.33 -5.72
N ARG A 200 -7.01 17.04 -4.49
CA ARG A 200 -6.82 17.93 -3.33
C ARG A 200 -5.35 18.17 -3.03
N VAL A 201 -4.54 17.12 -3.03
CA VAL A 201 -3.10 17.23 -2.79
C VAL A 201 -2.41 18.05 -3.89
N SER A 202 -2.78 17.82 -5.15
CA SER A 202 -2.19 18.50 -6.31
C SER A 202 -2.54 20.00 -6.36
N ARG A 203 -3.80 20.36 -6.05
CA ARG A 203 -4.24 21.76 -5.95
C ARG A 203 -3.57 22.49 -4.77
N SER A 204 -3.39 21.81 -3.64
CA SER A 204 -2.69 22.38 -2.48
C SER A 204 -1.19 22.57 -2.70
N ALA A 205 -0.57 21.76 -3.55
CA ALA A 205 0.82 21.96 -3.95
C ALA A 205 0.97 23.17 -4.88
N SER A 206 0.04 23.33 -5.83
CA SER A 206 0.03 24.45 -6.77
C SER A 206 -0.20 25.79 -6.07
N SER A 207 -1.10 25.87 -5.09
CA SER A 207 -1.34 27.10 -4.31
C SER A 207 -0.11 27.51 -3.48
N ARG A 208 0.62 26.54 -2.90
CA ARG A 208 1.89 26.82 -2.21
C ARG A 208 2.97 27.27 -3.19
N GLY A 209 3.09 26.63 -4.36
CA GLY A 209 4.03 27.02 -5.41
C GLY A 209 3.86 28.48 -5.86
N ALA A 210 2.61 28.90 -6.08
CA ALA A 210 2.27 30.28 -6.40
C ALA A 210 2.62 31.26 -5.26
N ALA A 211 2.38 30.88 -4.00
CA ALA A 211 2.71 31.71 -2.84
C ALA A 211 4.23 31.83 -2.57
N HIS A 212 5.03 30.87 -3.04
CA HIS A 212 6.49 30.87 -2.91
C HIS A 212 7.22 31.43 -4.14
N SER A 213 6.51 32.04 -5.10
CA SER A 213 7.16 32.73 -6.22
C SER A 213 7.92 33.95 -5.70
N ILE A 214 9.24 33.91 -5.84
CA ILE A 214 10.16 35.03 -5.54
C ILE A 214 10.18 36.04 -6.71
N PHE A 215 9.63 35.64 -7.87
CA PHE A 215 9.40 36.58 -8.96
C PHE A 215 8.16 37.41 -8.66
N PRO A 216 8.28 38.76 -8.61
CA PRO A 216 7.11 39.60 -8.52
C PRO A 216 6.23 39.33 -9.73
N ARG A 217 4.91 39.22 -9.49
CA ARG A 217 3.92 39.15 -10.56
C ARG A 217 4.18 40.33 -11.50
N ALA A 218 4.35 40.07 -12.80
CA ALA A 218 4.68 41.11 -13.76
C ALA A 218 3.72 42.30 -13.58
N ASP A 219 4.27 43.42 -13.10
CA ASP A 219 3.52 44.65 -12.90
C ASP A 219 3.11 45.13 -14.29
N GLN A 220 1.86 44.89 -14.68
CA GLN A 220 1.33 45.25 -16.01
C GLN A 220 1.33 46.77 -16.26
N GLY A 221 1.81 47.58 -15.32
CA GLY A 221 1.96 49.03 -15.42
C GLY A 221 3.39 49.54 -15.66
N ALA A 222 4.41 48.68 -15.77
CA ALA A 222 5.79 49.13 -15.97
C ALA A 222 6.01 49.66 -17.40
N ASN A 223 5.83 50.98 -17.60
CA ASN A 223 6.13 51.66 -18.85
C ASN A 223 7.65 51.84 -19.01
N VAL A 224 8.30 50.84 -19.62
CA VAL A 224 9.74 50.88 -19.94
C VAL A 224 9.94 51.84 -21.11
N TYR A 225 10.39 53.06 -20.81
CA TYR A 225 10.76 54.03 -21.84
C TYR A 225 12.08 53.61 -22.49
N ASP A 226 12.06 53.41 -23.81
CA ASP A 226 13.26 53.18 -24.61
C ASP A 226 14.09 54.47 -24.71
N VAL A 227 15.25 54.48 -24.06
CA VAL A 227 16.16 55.63 -23.99
C VAL A 227 17.19 55.66 -25.12
N THR A 228 17.11 54.78 -26.13
CA THR A 228 18.10 54.74 -27.24
C THR A 228 17.98 55.89 -28.24
N ARG A 229 17.05 56.83 -28.07
CA ARG A 229 17.02 58.09 -28.83
C ARG A 229 17.42 59.28 -27.97
N ARG A 230 18.72 59.49 -27.79
CA ARG A 230 19.29 60.83 -27.57
C ARG A 230 20.44 61.03 -28.55
N ARG A 231 20.19 61.81 -29.60
CA ARG A 231 21.20 62.58 -30.33
C ARG A 231 21.08 64.02 -29.87
#